data_AF-A0A0K8P1E1-F1
#
_entry.id   AF-A0A0K8P1E1-F1
#
_cell.length_a   1.000
_cell.length_b   1.000
_cell.length_c   1.000
_cell.angle_alpha   90.00
_cell.angle_beta   90.00
_cell.angle_gamma   90.00
#
_symmetry.space_group_name_H-M   'P 1'
#
loop_
_entity.id
_entity.type
_entity.pdbx_description
1 polymer ?
#
loop_
_entity_poly.entity_id
_entity_poly.type
_entity_poly.pdbx_seq_one_letter_code
_entity_poly.pdbx_strand_id
1 'polypeptide(L)'
;MVLGFFTQAEKALAQEMLSKLESQLTPDMFAGQAKLLSVNKVTRLLEQSYRLAEAHQRERRPGFVKRAALANQFKWALLDKGYPKEFVDVAVEGLVVALAKIAARKAPDAPAP
;
A
#
# COMPACT_ATOMS: atom_id res chain seq x y z
N MET A 1 10.31 7.64 24.18
CA MET A 1 8.92 7.49 23.69
C MET A 1 8.66 8.53 22.59
N VAL A 2 9.21 8.33 21.38
CA VAL A 2 9.04 9.29 20.26
C VAL A 2 8.58 8.58 18.97
N LEU A 3 8.80 7.26 18.85
CA LEU A 3 8.39 6.49 17.66
C LEU A 3 6.88 6.23 17.52
N GLY A 4 6.09 6.28 18.61
CA GLY A 4 4.66 5.91 18.58
C GLY A 4 3.77 6.89 17.80
N PHE A 5 4.08 8.19 17.81
CA PHE A 5 3.31 9.21 17.08
C PHE A 5 3.61 9.19 15.57
N PHE A 6 4.83 8.84 15.17
CA PHE A 6 5.26 8.81 13.77
C PHE A 6 4.67 7.66 12.96
N THR A 7 4.01 6.70 13.60
CA THR A 7 3.44 5.52 12.93
C THR A 7 1.91 5.52 12.93
N GLN A 8 1.26 6.43 13.67
CA GLN A 8 -0.20 6.40 13.82
C GLN A 8 -0.91 6.82 12.52
N ALA A 9 -0.38 7.82 11.82
CA ALA A 9 -0.94 8.24 10.52
C ALA A 9 -0.78 7.16 9.45
N GLU A 10 0.40 6.52 9.40
CA GLU A 10 0.73 5.44 8.48
C GLU A 10 -0.11 4.20 8.79
N LYS A 11 -0.32 3.88 10.07
CA LYS A 11 -1.22 2.81 10.50
C LYS A 11 -2.67 3.11 10.11
N ALA A 12 -3.16 4.32 10.34
CA ALA A 12 -4.52 4.72 9.94
C ALA A 12 -4.72 4.60 8.43
N LEU A 13 -3.75 5.09 7.65
CA LEU A 13 -3.78 4.98 6.19
C LEU A 13 -3.73 3.52 5.71
N ALA A 14 -2.89 2.68 6.32
CA ALA A 14 -2.84 1.26 6.01
C ALA A 14 -4.19 0.56 6.28
N GLN A 15 -4.87 0.91 7.37
CA GLN A 15 -6.19 0.38 7.71
C GLN A 15 -7.28 0.88 6.75
N GLU A 16 -7.20 2.12 6.30
CA GLU A 16 -8.10 2.67 5.27
C GLU A 16 -7.92 1.95 3.92
N MET A 17 -6.66 1.76 3.51
CA MET A 17 -6.29 1.00 2.32
C MET A 17 -6.81 -0.44 2.38
N LEU A 18 -6.69 -1.09 3.54
CA LEU A 18 -7.21 -2.42 3.78
C LEU A 18 -8.74 -2.45 3.71
N SER A 19 -9.43 -1.55 4.41
CA SER A 19 -10.90 -1.48 4.41
C SER A 19 -11.46 -1.33 3.00
N LYS A 20 -10.82 -0.48 2.18
CA LYS A 20 -11.19 -0.29 0.78
C LYS A 20 -10.96 -1.53 -0.06
N LEU A 21 -9.87 -2.25 0.18
CA LEU A 21 -9.58 -3.50 -0.50
C LEU A 21 -10.57 -4.61 -0.09
N GLU A 22 -10.81 -4.77 1.21
CA GLU A 22 -11.68 -5.80 1.80
C GLU A 22 -13.13 -5.68 1.32
N SER A 23 -13.62 -4.46 1.08
CA SER A 23 -14.96 -4.24 0.51
C SER A 23 -15.19 -4.88 -0.87
N GLN A 24 -14.13 -5.22 -1.60
CA GLN A 24 -14.21 -5.74 -2.97
C GLN A 24 -13.42 -7.04 -3.17
N LEU A 25 -12.52 -7.37 -2.25
CA LEU A 25 -11.61 -8.51 -2.33
C LEU A 25 -11.41 -9.08 -0.93
N THR A 26 -12.29 -9.99 -0.50
CA THR A 26 -12.19 -10.63 0.82
C THR A 26 -11.18 -11.78 0.80
N PRO A 27 -10.55 -12.12 1.95
CA PRO A 27 -9.59 -13.23 2.05
C PRO A 27 -10.20 -14.58 1.64
N ASP A 28 -11.49 -14.81 1.89
CA ASP A 28 -12.19 -16.05 1.51
C ASP A 28 -12.22 -16.31 0.00
N MET A 29 -12.15 -15.24 -0.82
CA MET A 29 -12.12 -15.38 -2.28
C MET A 29 -10.87 -16.14 -2.76
N PHE A 30 -9.81 -16.16 -1.96
CA PHE A 30 -8.57 -16.87 -2.28
C PHE A 30 -8.63 -18.36 -1.96
N ALA A 31 -9.53 -18.79 -1.05
CA ALA A 31 -9.62 -20.18 -0.60
C ALA A 31 -10.27 -21.15 -1.61
N GLY A 32 -11.03 -20.63 -2.58
CA GLY A 32 -11.68 -21.46 -3.60
C GLY A 32 -12.00 -20.76 -4.94
N GLN A 33 -12.05 -19.42 -4.96
CA GLN A 33 -12.35 -18.62 -6.15
C GLN A 33 -11.15 -17.85 -6.71
N ALA A 34 -9.92 -18.13 -6.24
CA ALA A 34 -8.71 -17.52 -6.77
C ALA A 34 -8.60 -17.66 -8.31
N LYS A 35 -9.17 -18.74 -8.87
CA LYS A 35 -9.28 -18.97 -10.32
C LYS A 35 -10.31 -18.07 -11.05
N LEU A 36 -11.31 -17.53 -10.35
CA LEU A 36 -12.35 -16.66 -10.94
C LEU A 36 -12.01 -15.17 -10.81
N LEU A 37 -11.11 -14.81 -9.91
CA LEU A 37 -10.57 -13.47 -9.84
C LEU A 37 -9.56 -13.27 -10.97
N SER A 38 -9.99 -12.60 -12.04
CA SER A 38 -9.07 -12.15 -13.09
C SER A 38 -7.96 -11.33 -12.44
N VAL A 39 -6.71 -11.66 -12.76
CA VAL A 39 -5.51 -10.92 -12.33
C VAL A 39 -5.70 -9.41 -12.57
N ASN A 40 -6.30 -9.02 -13.70
CA ASN A 40 -6.59 -7.62 -14.02
C ASN A 40 -7.52 -6.95 -13.01
N LYS A 41 -8.53 -7.68 -12.49
CA LYS A 41 -9.43 -7.15 -11.46
C LYS A 41 -8.67 -6.92 -10.16
N VAL A 42 -7.89 -7.92 -9.72
CA VAL A 42 -7.07 -7.82 -8.50
C VAL A 42 -6.09 -6.66 -8.60
N THR A 43 -5.35 -6.55 -9.70
CA THR A 43 -4.42 -5.43 -9.95
C THR A 43 -5.14 -4.09 -9.91
N ARG A 44 -6.31 -3.95 -10.56
CA ARG A 44 -7.09 -2.70 -10.53
C ARG A 44 -7.56 -2.31 -9.13
N LEU A 45 -7.91 -3.28 -8.28
CA LEU A 45 -8.31 -3.03 -6.90
C LEU A 45 -7.13 -2.58 -6.04
N LEU A 46 -5.97 -3.22 -6.23
CA LEU A 46 -4.72 -2.79 -5.60
C LEU A 46 -4.33 -1.37 -6.01
N GLU A 47 -4.35 -1.06 -7.30
CA GLU A 47 -4.09 0.30 -7.80
C GLU A 47 -5.06 1.34 -7.23
N GLN A 48 -6.35 0.99 -7.11
CA GLN A 48 -7.35 1.84 -6.46
C GLN A 48 -7.06 2.13 -4.99
N SER A 49 -6.49 1.15 -4.28
CA SER A 49 -6.04 1.29 -2.90
C SER A 49 -4.77 2.15 -2.82
N TYR A 50 -3.79 1.90 -3.71
CA TYR A 50 -2.54 2.67 -3.76
C TYR A 50 -2.76 4.15 -4.05
N ARG A 51 -3.81 4.51 -4.80
CA ARG A 51 -4.16 5.93 -5.02
C ARG A 51 -4.39 6.71 -3.72
N LEU A 52 -4.84 6.07 -2.64
CA LEU A 52 -4.94 6.71 -1.32
C LEU A 52 -3.56 7.06 -0.77
N ALA A 53 -2.63 6.10 -0.86
CA ALA A 53 -1.24 6.31 -0.45
C ALA A 53 -0.54 7.38 -1.30
N GLU A 54 -0.77 7.39 -2.61
CA GLU A 54 -0.23 8.41 -3.51
C GLU A 54 -0.76 9.81 -3.19
N ALA A 55 -2.07 9.95 -2.93
CA ALA A 55 -2.67 11.22 -2.54
C ALA A 55 -2.04 11.74 -1.24
N HIS A 56 -1.92 10.88 -0.23
CA HIS A 56 -1.27 11.21 1.03
C HIS A 56 0.20 11.63 0.84
N GLN A 57 0.92 10.96 -0.07
CA GLN A 57 2.30 11.29 -0.37
C GLN A 57 2.46 12.65 -1.06
N ARG A 58 1.53 13.01 -1.94
CA ARG A 58 1.51 14.33 -2.62
C ARG A 58 1.32 15.46 -1.61
N GLU A 59 0.40 15.28 -0.68
CA GLU A 59 0.05 16.27 0.34
C GLU A 59 1.12 16.42 1.42
N ARG A 60 1.56 15.32 2.05
CA ARG A 60 2.39 15.37 3.27
C ARG A 60 3.89 15.20 3.04
N ARG A 61 4.32 14.85 1.82
CA ARG A 61 5.73 14.63 1.45
C ARG A 61 6.50 13.71 2.43
N PRO A 62 5.98 12.52 2.76
CA PRO A 62 6.63 11.62 3.69
C PRO A 62 8.01 11.19 3.17
N GLY A 63 9.01 11.24 4.04
CA GLY A 63 10.36 10.73 3.78
C GLY A 63 10.39 9.21 3.60
N PHE A 64 11.55 8.67 3.25
CA PHE A 64 11.75 7.23 3.02
C PHE A 64 11.26 6.35 4.20
N VAL A 65 11.60 6.72 5.43
CA VAL A 65 11.21 5.98 6.64
C VAL A 65 9.69 5.84 6.78
N LYS A 66 8.95 6.92 6.56
CA LYS A 66 7.47 6.90 6.66
C LYS A 66 6.82 6.04 5.58
N ARG A 67 7.39 6.02 4.37
CA ARG A 67 6.92 5.14 3.28
C ARG A 67 7.16 3.67 3.61
N ALA A 68 8.33 3.34 4.16
CA ALA A 68 8.63 1.99 4.61
C ALA A 68 7.72 1.57 5.78
N ALA A 69 7.45 2.49 6.72
CA ALA A 69 6.52 2.25 7.82
C ALA A 69 5.10 1.97 7.31
N LEU A 70 4.59 2.75 6.34
CA LEU A 70 3.30 2.51 5.70
C LEU A 70 3.24 1.13 5.03
N ALA A 71 4.23 0.78 4.22
CA ALA A 71 4.28 -0.51 3.53
C ALA A 71 4.29 -1.69 4.52
N ASN A 72 5.05 -1.56 5.62
CA ASN A 72 5.07 -2.57 6.68
C ASN A 72 3.74 -2.66 7.42
N GLN A 73 3.11 -1.53 7.77
CA GLN A 73 1.78 -1.53 8.42
C GLN A 73 0.72 -2.16 7.52
N PHE A 74 0.76 -1.88 6.21
CA PHE A 74 -0.14 -2.48 5.23
C PHE A 74 0.09 -4.00 5.10
N LYS A 75 1.35 -4.43 5.09
CA LYS A 75 1.71 -5.87 5.11
C LYS A 75 1.08 -6.59 6.30
N TRP A 76 1.27 -6.07 7.52
CA TRP A 76 0.72 -6.68 8.73
C TRP A 76 -0.80 -6.66 8.74
N ALA A 77 -1.41 -5.56 8.31
CA ALA A 77 -2.87 -5.46 8.22
C ALA A 77 -3.48 -6.54 7.30
N LEU A 78 -2.84 -6.84 6.17
CA LEU A 78 -3.28 -7.91 5.27
C LEU A 78 -3.07 -9.31 5.88
N LEU A 79 -1.92 -9.56 6.53
CA LEU A 79 -1.65 -10.84 7.16
C LEU A 79 -2.63 -11.12 8.32
N ASP A 80 -2.87 -10.12 9.17
CA ASP A 80 -3.81 -10.21 10.30
C ASP A 80 -5.25 -10.48 9.85
N LYS A 81 -5.60 -10.03 8.64
CA LYS A 81 -6.89 -10.32 8.01
C LYS A 81 -6.97 -11.69 7.35
N GLY A 82 -5.87 -12.44 7.28
CA GLY A 82 -5.85 -13.79 6.70
C GLY A 82 -5.67 -13.83 5.19
N TYR A 83 -5.17 -12.75 4.56
CA TYR A 83 -4.80 -12.82 3.15
C TYR A 83 -3.59 -13.76 2.95
N PRO A 84 -3.55 -14.52 1.84
CA PRO A 84 -2.46 -15.45 1.58
C PRO A 84 -1.14 -14.69 1.34
N LYS A 85 -0.04 -15.20 1.90
CA LYS A 85 1.26 -14.54 1.88
C LYS A 85 1.71 -14.13 0.47
N GLU A 86 1.49 -14.98 -0.54
CA GLU A 86 1.86 -14.69 -1.94
C GLU A 86 1.16 -13.43 -2.46
N PHE A 87 -0.13 -13.26 -2.16
CA PHE A 87 -0.87 -12.05 -2.49
C PHE A 87 -0.35 -10.85 -1.71
N VAL A 88 -0.07 -11.02 -0.41
CA VAL A 88 0.45 -9.94 0.43
C VAL A 88 1.78 -9.42 -0.10
N ASP A 89 2.70 -10.30 -0.50
CA ASP A 89 4.01 -9.90 -1.03
C ASP A 89 3.83 -9.07 -2.32
N VAL A 90 3.00 -9.53 -3.26
CA VAL A 90 2.68 -8.78 -4.50
C VAL A 90 2.03 -7.42 -4.21
N ALA A 91 1.10 -7.37 -3.26
CA ALA A 91 0.43 -6.14 -2.86
C ALA A 91 1.41 -5.13 -2.22
N VAL A 92 2.33 -5.61 -1.39
CA VAL A 92 3.32 -4.76 -0.74
C VAL A 92 4.37 -4.26 -1.73
N GLU A 93 4.85 -5.12 -2.63
CA GLU A 93 5.77 -4.73 -3.70
C GLU A 93 5.14 -3.65 -4.60
N GLY A 94 3.89 -3.86 -5.02
CA GLY A 94 3.15 -2.88 -5.83
C GLY A 94 3.04 -1.52 -5.14
N LEU A 95 2.74 -1.51 -3.84
CA LEU A 95 2.69 -0.28 -3.05
C LEU A 95 4.05 0.42 -2.98
N VAL A 96 5.13 -0.31 -2.70
CA VAL A 96 6.49 0.26 -2.63
C VAL A 96 6.88 0.88 -3.97
N VAL A 97 6.61 0.19 -5.08
CA VAL A 97 6.88 0.70 -6.43
C VAL A 97 6.06 1.96 -6.72
N ALA A 98 4.77 1.99 -6.37
CA ALA A 98 3.92 3.16 -6.56
C ALA A 98 4.47 4.38 -5.80
N LEU A 99 4.81 4.21 -4.52
CA LEU A 99 5.37 5.25 -3.68
C LEU A 99 6.76 5.73 -4.14
N ALA A 100 7.57 4.83 -4.71
CA ALA A 100 8.88 5.17 -5.27
C ALA A 100 8.74 6.00 -6.56
N LYS A 101 7.82 5.63 -7.46
CA LYS A 101 7.55 6.37 -8.71
C LYS A 101 7.11 7.80 -8.44
N ILE A 102 6.25 8.03 -7.45
CA ILE A 102 5.83 9.39 -7.06
C ILE A 102 6.99 10.19 -6.49
N ALA A 103 7.84 9.57 -5.67
CA ALA A 103 9.03 10.25 -5.15
C ALA A 103 10.02 10.63 -6.27
N ALA A 104 10.28 9.74 -7.21
CA ALA A 104 11.19 9.97 -8.34
C ALA A 104 10.69 11.05 -9.30
N ARG A 105 9.38 11.04 -9.65
CA ARG A 105 8.77 12.09 -10.48
C ARG A 105 8.85 13.49 -9.87
N LYS A 106 9.02 13.55 -8.55
CA LYS A 106 9.10 14.82 -7.81
C LYS A 106 10.54 15.32 -7.63
N ALA A 107 11.53 14.60 -8.14
CA ALA A 107 12.93 15.02 -8.15
C ALA A 107 13.42 15.65 -9.49
N PRO A 108 12.71 16.59 -10.15
CA PRO A 108 13.34 17.43 -11.16
C PRO A 108 13.77 18.75 -10.50
N ASP A 109 14.97 18.77 -9.91
CA ASP A 109 15.79 19.98 -9.69
C ASP A 109 17.09 19.54 -8.99
N ALA A 110 17.98 18.90 -9.75
CA ALA A 110 19.41 19.00 -9.46
C ALA A 110 19.94 20.06 -10.45
N PRO A 111 20.58 21.15 -9.99
CA PRO A 111 21.24 22.06 -10.91
C PRO A 111 22.31 21.27 -11.67
N ALA A 112 22.32 21.43 -13.00
CA ALA A 112 23.40 20.94 -13.84
C ALA A 112 24.74 21.53 -13.34
N PRO A 113 25.85 20.76 -13.40
CA PRO A 113 27.16 21.19 -12.93
C PRO A 113 27.67 22.45 -13.64
#